data_AF-A0A4V1RI88-F1
#
_entry.id   AF-A0A4V1RI88-F1
#
_cell.length_a   1.000
_cell.length_b   1.000
_cell.length_c   1.000
_cell.angle_alpha   90.00
_cell.angle_beta   90.00
_cell.angle_gamma   90.00
#
_symmetry.space_group_name_H-M   'P 1'
#
loop_
_entity.id
_entity.type
_entity.pdbx_description
1 polymer ?
#
loop_
_entity_poly.entity_id
_entity_poly.type
_entity_poly.pdbx_seq_one_letter_code
_entity_poly.pdbx_strand_id
1 'polypeptide(L)' 'MSAAFIEHRPKSTDANAATSHFTIVVNGTDHGTFPTQKAAKDKACADGYRPVHVARVRHLQDRADPAHFRVDPC' A
#
# COMPACT_ATOMS: atom_id res chain seq x y z
N MET A 1 -18.34 4.16 -1.17
CA MET A 1 -16.96 4.25 -0.65
C MET A 1 -16.12 3.32 -1.50
N SER A 2 -14.95 3.78 -1.97
CA SER A 2 -14.05 2.96 -2.79
C SER A 2 -13.02 2.26 -1.91
N ALA A 3 -12.61 1.07 -2.33
CA ALA A 3 -11.51 0.37 -1.70
C ALA A 3 -10.20 1.14 -1.94
N ALA A 4 -9.37 1.27 -0.90
CA ALA A 4 -8.06 1.89 -0.99
C ALA A 4 -6.97 0.85 -0.80
N PHE A 5 -5.92 0.91 -1.60
CA PHE A 5 -4.78 -0.01 -1.54
C PHE A 5 -3.52 0.76 -1.18
N ILE A 6 -2.86 0.39 -0.09
CA ILE A 6 -1.60 1.00 0.31
C ILE A 6 -0.45 0.27 -0.38
N GLU A 7 0.23 0.96 -1.28
CA GLU A 7 1.34 0.41 -2.05
C GLU A 7 2.63 1.21 -1.82
N HIS A 8 3.79 0.55 -1.97
CA HIS A 8 5.08 1.22 -1.97
C HIS A 8 5.47 1.67 -3.39
N ARG A 9 6.40 2.63 -3.47
CA ARG A 9 6.97 3.18 -4.69
C ARG A 9 8.50 3.32 -4.58
N PRO A 10 9.27 3.15 -5.67
CA PRO A 10 8.81 2.72 -6.99
C PRO A 10 8.33 1.27 -7.01
N LYS A 11 7.47 0.94 -7.97
CA LYS A 11 7.18 -0.47 -8.29
C LYS A 11 8.43 -1.04 -8.95
N SER A 12 9.14 -1.92 -8.28
CA SER A 12 10.37 -2.52 -8.81
C SER A 12 10.27 -4.04 -8.87
N THR A 13 10.94 -4.61 -9.86
CA THR A 13 11.22 -6.05 -9.94
C THR A 13 12.53 -6.45 -9.31
N ASP A 14 13.39 -5.48 -9.00
CA ASP A 14 14.61 -5.68 -8.24
C ASP A 14 14.29 -5.82 -6.75
N ALA A 15 14.69 -6.95 -6.16
CA ALA A 15 14.49 -7.28 -4.75
C ALA A 15 15.27 -6.35 -3.81
N ASN A 16 16.29 -5.66 -4.32
CA ASN A 16 17.13 -4.73 -3.56
C ASN A 16 16.72 -3.26 -3.76
N ALA A 17 15.70 -2.99 -4.58
CA ALA A 17 15.24 -1.62 -4.78
C ALA A 17 14.68 -1.05 -3.48
N ALA A 18 15.23 0.09 -3.05
CA ALA A 18 14.77 0.79 -1.87
C ALA A 18 13.33 1.30 -2.08
N THR A 19 12.51 1.17 -1.04
CA THR A 19 11.21 1.85 -0.99
C THR A 19 11.46 3.33 -0.72
N SER A 20 11.03 4.19 -1.64
CA SER A 20 11.12 5.64 -1.49
C SER A 20 9.96 6.22 -0.67
N HIS A 21 8.74 5.75 -0.91
CA HIS A 21 7.52 6.22 -0.23
C HIS A 21 6.37 5.23 -0.43
N PHE A 22 5.27 5.49 0.28
CA PHE A 22 4.00 4.80 0.17
C PHE A 22 2.94 5.72 -0.42
N THR A 23 1.95 5.16 -1.09
CA THR A 23 0.81 5.89 -1.66
C THR A 23 -0.49 5.13 -1.43
N ILE A 24 -1.60 5.86 -1.43
CA ILE A 24 -2.95 5.31 -1.35
C ILE A 24 -3.45 5.19 -2.79
N VAL A 25 -3.71 3.97 -3.26
CA VAL A 25 -4.22 3.72 -4.61
C VAL A 25 -5.73 3.51 -4.53
N VAL A 26 -6.48 4.34 -5.22
CA VAL A 26 -7.95 4.23 -5.33
C VAL A 26 -8.30 4.24 -6.81
N ASN A 27 -9.02 3.21 -7.28
CA ASN A 27 -9.38 3.06 -8.70
C ASN A 27 -8.18 3.20 -9.67
N GLY A 28 -7.00 2.73 -9.27
CA GLY A 28 -5.77 2.83 -10.07
C GLY A 28 -5.10 4.20 -10.08
N THR A 29 -5.60 5.15 -9.29
CA THR A 29 -5.00 6.49 -9.13
C THR A 29 -4.24 6.56 -7.80
N ASP A 30 -3.02 7.07 -7.85
CA ASP A 30 -2.17 7.28 -6.68
C ASP A 30 -2.57 8.59 -5.97
N HIS A 31 -2.83 8.49 -4.67
CA HIS A 31 -3.19 9.61 -3.81
C HIS A 31 -2.14 9.79 -2.72
N GLY A 32 -1.41 10.90 -2.83
CA GLY A 32 -0.43 11.33 -1.85
C GLY A 32 0.84 10.47 -1.79
N THR A 33 1.82 11.00 -1.07
CA THR A 33 3.12 10.39 -0.83
C THR A 33 3.36 10.39 0.67
N PHE A 34 3.60 9.22 1.24
CA PHE A 34 3.74 9.01 2.67
C PHE A 34 5.07 8.32 2.98
N PRO A 35 5.75 8.70 4.07
CA PRO A 35 7.03 8.08 4.42
C PRO A 35 6.86 6.65 4.94
N THR A 36 5.68 6.30 5.46
CA THR A 36 5.40 4.97 6.02
C THR A 36 4.06 4.45 5.55
N GLN A 37 3.95 3.12 5.47
CA GLN A 37 2.70 2.44 5.20
C GLN A 37 1.62 2.79 6.22
N LYS A 38 1.99 2.91 7.51
CA LYS A 38 1.06 3.29 8.57
C LYS A 38 0.47 4.68 8.32
N ALA A 39 1.30 5.66 7.94
CA ALA A 39 0.82 7.01 7.65
C ALA A 39 -0.16 7.03 6.46
N ALA A 40 0.12 6.28 5.40
CA ALA A 40 -0.79 6.15 4.26
C ALA A 40 -2.11 5.46 4.67
N LYS A 41 -2.03 4.41 5.49
CA LYS A 41 -3.21 3.71 6.03
C LYS A 41 -4.06 4.61 6.90
N ASP A 42 -3.46 5.25 7.90
CA ASP A 42 -4.16 6.11 8.86
C ASP A 42 -4.84 7.28 8.12
N LYS A 43 -4.19 7.82 7.09
CA LYS A 43 -4.78 8.83 6.19
C LYS A 43 -5.94 8.26 5.37
N ALA A 44 -5.80 7.06 4.78
CA ALA A 44 -6.88 6.43 4.04
C ALA A 44 -8.12 6.14 4.92
N CYS A 45 -7.90 5.70 6.16
CA CYS A 45 -8.98 5.50 7.13
C CYS A 45 -9.64 6.84 7.51
N ALA A 46 -8.85 7.90 7.74
CA ALA A 46 -9.36 9.24 8.05
C ALA A 46 -10.17 9.85 6.90
N ASP A 47 -9.79 9.56 5.66
CA ASP A 47 -10.51 10.00 4.45
C ASP A 47 -11.78 9.17 4.18
N GLY A 48 -12.05 8.15 5.01
CA GLY A 48 -13.27 7.35 4.95
C GLY A 48 -13.26 6.25 3.89
N TYR A 49 -12.09 5.88 3.36
CA TYR A 49 -11.97 4.75 2.44
C TYR A 49 -12.25 3.44 3.18
N ARG A 50 -13.08 2.57 2.59
CA ARG A 50 -13.45 1.27 3.14
C ARG A 50 -13.75 0.28 2.00
N PRO A 51 -13.16 -0.93 2.01
CA PRO A 51 -12.08 -1.39 2.90
C PRO A 51 -10.72 -0.72 2.58
N VAL A 52 -9.84 -0.62 3.59
CA VAL A 52 -8.42 -0.27 3.37
C VAL A 52 -7.63 -1.57 3.31
N HIS A 53 -7.05 -1.82 2.14
CA HIS A 53 -6.19 -2.93 1.85
C HIS A 53 -4.74 -2.49 2.04
N VAL A 54 -4.03 -3.17 2.93
CA VAL A 54 -2.62 -2.90 3.16
C VAL A 54 -1.82 -4.02 2.52
N ALA A 55 -0.98 -3.69 1.51
CA ALA A 55 0.01 -4.63 1.02
C ALA A 55 0.98 -4.92 2.18
N ARG A 56 1.25 -6.17 2.56
CA ARG A 56 2.31 -6.40 3.57
C ARG A 56 3.63 -5.82 3.05
N VAL A 57 4.22 -4.82 3.71
CA VAL A 57 5.63 -4.47 3.51
C VAL A 57 6.48 -5.57 4.13
N ARG A 58 6.48 -6.74 3.51
CA ARG A 58 7.56 -7.70 3.65
C ARG A 58 8.35 -7.56 2.36
N HIS A 59 9.66 -7.39 2.49
CA HIS A 59 10.60 -7.37 1.38
C HIS A 59 10.11 -8.25 0.23
N LEU A 60 10.04 -7.69 -0.98
CA LEU A 60 9.64 -8.38 -2.21
C LEU A 60 10.68 -9.44 -2.66
N GLN A 61 11.11 -10.31 -1.74
CA GLN A 61 11.79 -11.56 -2.08
C GLN A 61 10.79 -12.71 -2.31
N ASP A 62 9.51 -12.54 -1.99
CA ASP A 62 8.51 -13.61 -2.10
C ASP A 62 7.52 -13.37 -3.25
N ARG A 63 8.06 -13.34 -4.48
CA ARG A 63 7.23 -13.31 -5.72
C ARG A 63 6.62 -14.68 -6.04
N ALA A 64 7.12 -15.75 -5.42
CA ALA A 64 6.61 -17.10 -5.61
C ALA A 64 5.24 -17.29 -4.95
N ASP A 65 4.98 -16.59 -3.84
CA ASP A 65 3.70 -16.58 -3.14
C ASP A 65 3.25 -15.13 -2.85
N PRO A 66 2.58 -14.45 -3.80
CA PRO A 66 2.14 -13.08 -3.60
C PRO A 66 1.12 -13.03 -2.46
N ALA A 67 1.55 -12.51 -1.30
CA ALA A 67 0.66 -12.35 -0.16
C ALA A 67 -0.54 -11.46 -0.54
N HIS A 68 -1.73 -12.07 -0.57
CA HIS A 68 -2.98 -11.38 -0.85
C HIS A 68 -3.15 -10.16 0.07
N PHE A 69 -3.63 -9.05 -0.48
CA PHE A 69 -4.01 -7.86 0.26
C PHE A 69 -4.89 -8.24 1.45
N ARG A 70 -4.49 -7.86 2.66
CA ARG A 70 -5.35 -8.04 3.83
C ARG A 70 -6.23 -6.81 3.99
N VAL A 71 -7.52 -7.04 4.24
CA VAL A 71 -8.40 -6.01 4.78
C VAL A 71 -7.87 -5.69 6.17
N ASP A 72 -7.36 -4.49 6.35
CA ASP A 72 -6.94 -3.98 7.65
C ASP A 72 -8.13 -3.24 8.25
N PRO A 73 -8.58 -3.56 9.48
CA PRO A 73 -9.66 -2.81 10.10
C PRO A 73 -9.20 -1.38 10.38
N CYS A 74 -9.85 -0.43 9.70
CA CYS A 74 -10.09 0.90 10.23
C CYS A 74 -11.24 0.80 11.25
#